data_AF-A0A2G5F5B5-F1
#
_entry.id   AF-A0A2G5F5B5-F1
#
_cell.length_a   1.000
_cell.length_b   1.000
_cell.length_c   1.000
_cell.angle_alpha   90.00
_cell.angle_beta   90.00
_cell.angle_gamma   90.00
#
_symmetry.space_group_name_H-M   'P 1'
#
loop_
_entity.id
_entity.type
_entity.pdbx_description
1 polymer ?
#
loop_
_entity_poly.entity_id
_entity_poly.type
_entity_poly.pdbx_seq_one_letter_code
_entity_poly.pdbx_strand_id
1 'polypeptide(L)'
;MLKTLDKYQKSSYAALETSTSAKETQNNYQEYLRLKARVEILQQSQRNLLGEELGSLSTKELDQLEHQLDMSLKQIRCTKTQFMLDQLSDLQGKEQVLEEANSSLRRKLDERIAENALRLPWASGEQNIPYCRQPAQSEEFFQPLGCNSTLHVGYNHVGPEQITVAAPAQNINGFIPGWMV
;
A
#
# COMPACT_ATOMS: atom_id res chain seq x y z
N MET A 1 4.47 -75.58 9.55
CA MET A 1 4.57 -74.37 8.73
C MET A 1 3.37 -73.44 8.92
N LEU A 2 2.13 -73.86 8.65
CA LEU A 2 0.91 -73.05 8.87
C LEU A 2 0.74 -72.49 10.30
N LYS A 3 1.04 -73.29 11.33
CA LYS A 3 0.95 -72.85 12.74
C LYS A 3 1.95 -71.75 13.11
N THR A 4 3.09 -71.70 12.41
CA THR A 4 4.11 -70.65 12.60
C THR A 4 3.69 -69.38 11.87
N LEU A 5 3.07 -69.53 10.69
CA LEU A 5 2.50 -68.42 9.92
C LEU A 5 1.35 -67.74 10.69
N ASP A 6 0.43 -68.52 11.28
CA ASP A 6 -0.69 -68.01 12.09
C ASP A 6 -0.21 -67.28 13.34
N LYS A 7 0.84 -67.78 14.01
CA LYS A 7 1.47 -67.09 15.14
C LYS A 7 2.13 -65.77 14.71
N TYR A 8 2.86 -65.78 13.59
CA TYR A 8 3.50 -64.56 13.08
C TYR A 8 2.46 -63.52 12.64
N GLN A 9 1.37 -63.95 12.00
CA GLN A 9 0.24 -63.10 11.63
C GLN A 9 -0.43 -62.49 12.87
N LYS A 10 -0.73 -63.30 13.89
CA LYS A 10 -1.31 -62.80 15.14
C LYS A 10 -0.38 -61.84 15.88
N SER A 11 0.91 -62.11 15.95
CA SER A 11 1.86 -61.22 16.65
C SER A 11 2.21 -59.95 15.88
N SER A 12 2.26 -60.02 14.55
CA SER A 12 2.57 -58.86 13.68
C SER A 12 1.37 -57.92 13.55
N TYR A 13 0.18 -58.45 13.31
CA TYR A 13 -1.04 -57.63 13.18
C TYR A 13 -1.65 -57.24 14.52
N ALA A 14 -1.50 -58.01 15.61
CA ALA A 14 -1.96 -57.54 16.91
C ALA A 14 -1.19 -56.30 17.38
N ALA A 15 0.07 -56.11 16.99
CA ALA A 15 0.84 -54.91 17.29
C ALA A 15 0.45 -53.71 16.40
N LEU A 16 0.05 -53.96 15.16
CA LEU A 16 -0.39 -52.93 14.21
C LEU A 16 -1.82 -52.43 14.51
N GLU A 17 -2.73 -53.34 14.84
CA GLU A 17 -4.12 -53.03 15.26
C GLU A 17 -4.19 -52.32 16.63
N THR A 18 -3.18 -52.48 17.48
CA THR A 18 -3.14 -51.84 18.81
C THR A 18 -2.40 -50.51 18.87
N SER A 19 -1.65 -50.12 17.83
CA SER A 19 -0.79 -48.93 17.87
C SER A 19 -1.31 -47.71 17.09
N THR A 20 -2.19 -47.89 16.11
CA THR A 20 -2.98 -46.79 15.52
C THR A 20 -4.45 -47.19 15.52
N SER A 21 -5.01 -47.17 16.72
CA SER A 21 -6.32 -47.71 17.06
C SER A 21 -7.42 -47.06 16.22
N ALA A 22 -8.45 -47.81 15.80
CA ALA A 22 -9.68 -47.26 15.23
C ALA A 22 -10.26 -46.09 16.07
N LYS A 23 -9.96 -46.05 17.37
CA LYS A 23 -10.27 -44.96 18.28
C LYS A 23 -9.55 -43.65 17.93
N GLU A 24 -8.32 -43.73 17.46
CA GLU A 24 -7.49 -42.59 17.02
C GLU A 24 -7.99 -42.05 15.68
N THR A 25 -8.35 -42.91 14.73
CA THR A 25 -9.03 -42.50 13.49
C THR A 25 -10.38 -41.84 13.76
N GLN A 26 -11.18 -42.40 14.68
CA GLN A 26 -12.45 -41.81 15.11
C GLN A 26 -12.24 -40.45 15.79
N ASN A 27 -11.21 -40.31 16.64
CA ASN A 27 -10.87 -39.06 17.30
C ASN A 27 -10.41 -38.00 16.27
N ASN A 28 -9.56 -38.38 15.32
CA ASN A 28 -9.12 -37.52 14.22
C ASN A 28 -10.31 -37.03 13.37
N TYR A 29 -11.27 -37.91 13.09
CA TYR A 29 -12.48 -37.55 12.38
C TYR A 29 -13.36 -36.56 13.18
N GLN A 30 -13.49 -36.77 14.49
CA GLN A 30 -14.21 -35.84 15.37
C GLN A 30 -13.54 -34.46 15.43
N GLU A 31 -12.21 -34.40 15.53
CA GLU A 31 -11.46 -33.15 15.50
C GLU A 31 -11.54 -32.46 14.12
N TYR A 32 -11.54 -33.24 13.03
CA TYR A 32 -11.82 -32.70 11.71
C TYR A 32 -13.21 -32.05 11.62
N LEU A 33 -14.27 -32.72 12.12
CA LEU A 33 -15.62 -32.15 12.12
C LEU A 33 -15.69 -30.86 12.95
N ARG A 34 -15.00 -30.83 14.09
CA ARG A 34 -14.90 -29.63 14.93
C ARG A 34 -14.19 -28.48 14.20
N LEU A 35 -13.10 -28.78 13.49
CA LEU A 35 -12.37 -27.80 12.69
C LEU A 35 -13.24 -27.31 11.52
N LYS A 36 -13.92 -28.21 10.82
CA LYS A 36 -14.83 -27.88 9.72
C LYS A 36 -15.93 -26.92 10.17
N ALA A 37 -16.58 -27.21 11.30
CA ALA A 37 -17.60 -26.32 11.87
C ALA A 37 -17.03 -24.93 12.20
N ARG A 38 -15.80 -24.84 12.73
CA ARG A 38 -15.13 -23.55 12.97
C ARG A 38 -14.86 -22.78 11.68
N VAL A 39 -14.43 -23.47 10.62
CA VAL A 39 -14.18 -22.86 9.31
C VAL A 39 -15.49 -22.31 8.72
N GLU A 40 -16.58 -23.07 8.81
CA GLU A 40 -17.89 -22.63 8.33
C GLU A 40 -18.38 -21.37 9.05
N ILE A 41 -18.24 -21.32 10.38
CA ILE A 41 -18.58 -20.12 11.17
C ILE A 41 -17.70 -18.93 10.78
N LEU A 42 -16.40 -19.16 10.56
CA LEU A 42 -15.47 -18.10 10.15
C LEU A 42 -15.80 -17.56 8.75
N GLN A 43 -16.12 -18.44 7.80
CA GLN A 43 -16.56 -18.06 6.46
C GLN A 43 -17.88 -17.31 6.47
N GLN A 44 -18.84 -17.72 7.31
CA GLN A 44 -20.08 -16.98 7.52
C GLN A 44 -19.79 -15.57 8.05
N SER A 45 -18.93 -15.46 9.06
CA SER A 45 -18.53 -14.17 9.64
C SER A 45 -17.88 -13.27 8.59
N GLN A 46 -17.01 -13.81 7.73
CA GLN A 46 -16.40 -13.06 6.63
C GLN A 46 -17.45 -12.55 5.64
N ARG A 47 -18.40 -13.39 5.21
CA ARG A 47 -19.51 -12.97 4.34
C ARG A 47 -20.32 -11.83 4.97
N ASN A 48 -20.66 -11.96 6.25
CA ASN A 48 -21.36 -10.93 6.99
C ASN A 48 -20.57 -9.61 7.02
N LEU A 49 -19.26 -9.66 7.30
CA LEU A 49 -18.37 -8.48 7.27
C LEU A 49 -18.29 -7.82 5.88
N LEU A 50 -18.51 -8.58 4.81
CA LEU A 50 -18.59 -8.09 3.43
C LEU A 50 -20.00 -7.60 3.04
N GLY A 51 -20.97 -7.72 3.95
CA GLY A 51 -22.36 -7.33 3.72
C GLY A 51 -23.21 -8.39 3.01
N GLU A 52 -22.73 -9.64 2.97
CA GLU A 52 -23.41 -10.78 2.36
C GLU A 52 -24.19 -11.59 3.39
N GLU A 53 -25.26 -12.28 2.97
CA GLU A 53 -26.03 -13.25 3.79
C GLU A 53 -26.55 -12.73 5.15
N LEU A 54 -26.80 -11.42 5.26
CA LEU A 54 -27.22 -10.77 6.52
C LEU A 54 -28.62 -11.18 7.01
N GLY A 55 -29.43 -11.83 6.18
CA GLY A 55 -30.82 -12.17 6.51
C GLY A 55 -30.99 -13.13 7.69
N SER A 56 -29.95 -13.87 8.09
CA SER A 56 -29.96 -14.73 9.27
C SER A 56 -29.64 -14.00 10.57
N LEU A 57 -29.17 -12.75 10.51
CA LEU A 57 -28.79 -11.97 11.69
C LEU A 57 -30.02 -11.27 12.30
N SER A 58 -30.06 -11.23 13.62
CA SER A 58 -31.01 -10.39 14.36
C SER A 58 -30.60 -8.91 14.26
N THR A 59 -31.55 -8.00 14.55
CA THR A 59 -31.27 -6.56 14.55
C THR A 59 -30.13 -6.18 15.48
N LYS A 60 -30.03 -6.81 16.65
CA LYS A 60 -28.94 -6.58 17.61
C LYS A 60 -27.58 -7.00 17.07
N GLU A 61 -27.52 -8.12 16.36
CA GLU A 61 -26.27 -8.60 15.74
C GLU A 61 -25.87 -7.71 14.57
N LEU A 62 -26.85 -7.20 13.82
CA LEU A 62 -26.61 -6.25 12.73
C LEU A 62 -26.06 -4.91 13.26
N ASP A 63 -26.64 -4.37 14.34
CA ASP A 63 -26.14 -3.15 15.00
C ASP A 63 -24.69 -3.33 15.50
N GLN A 64 -24.37 -4.51 16.05
CA GLN A 64 -23.02 -4.84 16.50
C GLN A 64 -22.04 -4.93 15.31
N LEU A 65 -22.46 -5.56 14.22
CA LEU A 65 -21.66 -5.68 13.00
C LEU A 65 -21.38 -4.31 12.39
N GLU A 66 -22.40 -3.44 12.29
CA GLU A 66 -22.26 -2.06 11.83
C GLU A 66 -21.26 -1.29 12.70
N HIS A 67 -21.41 -1.37 14.02
CA HIS A 67 -20.51 -0.69 14.95
C HIS A 67 -19.06 -1.18 14.80
N GLN A 68 -18.86 -2.49 14.65
CA GLN A 68 -17.55 -3.08 14.42
C GLN A 68 -16.91 -2.58 13.12
N LEU A 69 -17.70 -2.51 12.04
CA LEU A 69 -17.23 -2.03 10.74
C LEU A 69 -16.90 -0.53 10.78
N ASP A 70 -17.74 0.30 11.42
CA ASP A 70 -17.50 1.74 11.56
C ASP A 70 -16.21 2.02 12.37
N MET A 71 -16.03 1.34 13.51
CA MET A 71 -14.84 1.48 14.34
C MET A 71 -13.57 1.05 13.62
N SER A 72 -13.58 -0.12 12.97
CA SER A 72 -12.42 -0.62 12.23
C SER A 72 -12.09 0.27 11.02
N LEU A 73 -13.10 0.75 10.29
CA LEU A 73 -12.90 1.66 9.16
C LEU A 73 -12.31 3.00 9.60
N LYS A 74 -12.80 3.57 10.71
CA LYS A 74 -12.22 4.77 11.32
C LYS A 74 -10.76 4.54 11.68
N GLN A 75 -10.43 3.43 12.33
CA GLN A 75 -9.05 3.09 12.69
C GLN A 75 -8.15 2.98 11.44
N ILE A 76 -8.58 2.24 10.41
CA ILE A 76 -7.83 2.10 9.15
C ILE A 76 -7.56 3.46 8.51
N ARG A 77 -8.58 4.33 8.44
CA ARG A 77 -8.44 5.68 7.89
C ARG A 77 -7.48 6.53 8.70
N CYS A 78 -7.58 6.50 10.03
CA CYS A 78 -6.66 7.21 10.91
C CYS A 78 -5.22 6.74 10.71
N THR A 79 -4.97 5.43 10.74
CA THR A 79 -3.63 4.86 10.53
C THR A 79 -3.07 5.21 9.16
N LYS A 80 -3.87 5.11 8.09
CA LYS A 80 -3.45 5.47 6.73
C LYS A 80 -3.10 6.95 6.62
N THR A 81 -3.92 7.81 7.22
CA THR A 81 -3.70 9.26 7.22
C THR A 81 -2.43 9.61 7.98
N GLN A 82 -2.25 9.05 9.18
CA GLN A 82 -1.05 9.27 9.98
C GLN A 82 0.20 8.84 9.22
N PHE A 83 0.19 7.65 8.63
CA PHE A 83 1.30 7.16 7.82
C PHE A 83 1.65 8.10 6.66
N MET A 84 0.65 8.63 5.96
CA MET A 84 0.87 9.60 4.87
C MET A 84 1.45 10.93 5.37
N LEU A 85 0.98 11.42 6.52
CA LEU A 85 1.53 12.63 7.14
C LEU A 85 2.99 12.43 7.59
N ASP A 86 3.31 11.27 8.14
CA ASP A 86 4.68 10.92 8.55
C ASP A 86 5.61 10.88 7.32
N GLN A 87 5.16 10.26 6.22
CA GLN A 87 5.91 10.26 4.96
C GLN A 87 6.10 11.66 4.38
N LEU A 88 5.06 12.50 4.42
CA LEU A 88 5.16 13.88 3.95
C LEU A 88 6.19 14.66 4.76
N SER A 89 6.16 14.54 6.09
CA SER A 89 7.10 15.20 7.00
C SER A 89 8.54 14.75 6.76
N ASP A 90 8.78 13.44 6.58
CA ASP A 90 10.10 12.90 6.25
C ASP A 90 10.64 13.44 4.92
N LEU A 91 9.79 13.51 3.89
CA LEU A 91 10.16 14.06 2.59
C LEU A 91 10.44 15.57 2.65
N GLN A 92 9.63 16.34 3.37
CA GLN A 92 9.87 17.77 3.59
C GLN A 92 11.18 18.02 4.33
N GLY A 93 11.50 17.20 5.34
CA GLY A 93 12.79 17.29 6.02
C GLY A 93 13.98 17.01 5.09
N LYS A 94 13.85 16.01 4.21
CA LYS A 94 14.88 15.70 3.20
C LYS A 94 15.03 16.81 2.17
N GLU A 95 13.93 17.38 1.70
CA GLU A 95 13.92 18.52 0.79
C GLU A 95 14.68 19.70 1.40
N GLN A 96 14.38 20.06 2.64
CA GLN A 96 15.05 21.15 3.34
C GLN A 96 16.57 20.92 3.44
N VAL A 97 16.99 19.73 3.86
CA VAL A 97 18.43 19.39 3.97
C VAL A 97 19.13 19.49 2.62
N LEU A 98 18.48 19.03 1.54
CA LEU A 98 19.03 19.13 0.19
C LEU A 98 19.10 20.57 -0.30
N GLU A 99 18.10 21.38 -0.01
CA GLU A 99 18.07 22.80 -0.37
C GLU A 99 19.20 23.57 0.33
N GLU A 100 19.40 23.34 1.63
CA GLU A 100 20.49 23.93 2.41
C GLU A 100 21.87 23.52 1.85
N ALA A 101 22.05 22.24 1.54
CA ALA A 101 23.28 21.73 0.92
C ALA A 101 23.52 22.35 -0.47
N ASN A 102 22.48 22.44 -1.31
CA ASN A 102 22.55 23.02 -2.65
C ASN A 102 22.92 24.51 -2.60
N SER A 103 22.26 25.27 -1.73
CA SER A 103 22.57 26.69 -1.47
C SER A 103 24.01 26.90 -1.01
N SER A 104 24.50 26.05 -0.10
CA SER A 104 25.89 26.07 0.34
C SER A 104 26.88 25.80 -0.79
N LEU A 105 26.58 24.84 -1.68
CA LEU A 105 27.41 24.53 -2.84
C LEU A 105 27.41 25.66 -3.88
N ARG A 106 26.26 26.28 -4.14
CA ARG A 106 26.14 27.44 -5.04
C ARG A 106 27.01 28.60 -4.57
N ARG A 107 26.92 28.95 -3.28
CA ARG A 107 27.77 29.99 -2.68
C ARG A 107 29.26 29.67 -2.82
N LYS A 108 29.68 28.43 -2.55
CA LYS A 108 31.09 28.01 -2.74
C LYS A 108 31.54 28.10 -4.19
N LEU A 109 30.65 27.81 -5.15
CA LEU A 109 30.95 27.95 -6.57
C LEU A 109 31.14 29.42 -6.94
N ASP A 110 30.25 30.30 -6.48
CA ASP A 110 30.33 31.73 -6.72
C ASP A 110 31.62 32.34 -6.12
N GLU A 111 31.98 31.94 -4.91
CA GLU A 111 33.26 32.30 -4.27
C GLU A 111 34.46 31.86 -5.12
N ARG A 112 34.47 30.60 -5.60
CA ARG A 112 35.53 30.08 -6.48
C ARG A 112 35.63 30.81 -7.81
N ILE A 113 34.49 31.18 -8.42
CA ILE A 113 34.46 31.94 -9.66
C ILE A 113 35.03 33.34 -9.42
N ALA A 114 34.63 34.00 -8.33
CA ALA A 114 35.18 35.31 -7.95
C ALA A 114 36.68 35.24 -7.67
N GLU A 115 37.15 34.24 -6.91
CA GLU A 115 38.58 33.99 -6.67
C GLU A 115 39.37 33.77 -7.97
N ASN A 116 38.82 32.99 -8.91
CA ASN A 116 39.47 32.72 -10.19
C ASN A 116 39.50 33.97 -11.10
N ALA A 117 38.42 34.76 -11.12
CA ALA A 117 38.38 36.04 -11.82
C ALA A 117 39.40 37.03 -11.26
N LEU A 118 39.58 37.06 -9.94
CA LEU A 118 40.61 37.88 -9.26
C LEU A 118 42.05 37.38 -9.49
N ARG A 119 42.24 36.12 -9.90
CA ARG A 119 43.56 35.52 -10.18
C ARG A 119 44.10 35.81 -11.59
N LEU A 120 43.25 36.31 -12.49
CA LEU A 120 43.57 36.69 -13.88
C LEU A 120 44.06 38.15 -14.18
N PRO A 121 44.66 38.95 -13.26
CA PRO A 121 45.19 40.28 -13.63
C PRO A 121 46.50 40.38 -14.45
N TRP A 122 47.20 39.30 -14.82
CA TRP A 122 48.54 39.45 -15.44
C TRP A 122 48.88 38.45 -16.55
N ALA A 123 47.98 38.30 -17.52
CA ALA A 123 48.34 37.77 -18.85
C ALA A 123 47.99 38.80 -19.94
N SER A 124 48.42 40.06 -19.75
CA SER A 124 48.57 41.00 -20.86
C SER A 124 49.89 40.68 -21.56
N GLY A 125 49.79 39.90 -22.64
CA GLY A 125 50.90 39.53 -23.49
C GLY A 125 50.43 38.82 -24.75
N GLU A 126 49.77 39.58 -25.61
CA GLU A 126 49.74 39.40 -27.07
C GLU A 126 49.01 38.18 -27.68
N GLN A 127 47.84 38.44 -28.28
CA GLN A 127 47.49 38.24 -29.71
C GLN A 127 46.01 37.88 -29.91
N ASN A 128 45.29 38.80 -30.56
CA ASN A 128 44.14 38.64 -31.46
C ASN A 128 43.26 37.38 -31.38
N ILE A 129 41.97 37.54 -31.11
CA ILE A 129 40.83 37.51 -32.07
C ILE A 129 39.56 37.92 -31.28
N PRO A 130 38.75 38.90 -31.75
CA PRO A 130 37.47 39.22 -31.13
C PRO A 130 36.36 38.35 -31.73
N TYR A 131 35.81 37.42 -30.95
CA TYR A 131 34.46 36.91 -31.22
C TYR A 131 33.51 37.39 -30.12
N CYS A 132 32.79 38.46 -30.45
CA CYS A 132 31.52 38.74 -29.83
C CYS A 132 30.52 37.68 -30.32
N ARG A 133 29.97 36.85 -29.42
CA ARG A 133 28.69 36.16 -29.66
C ARG A 133 27.83 36.32 -28.41
N GLN A 134 26.67 36.88 -28.64
CA GLN A 134 25.65 37.35 -27.69
C GLN A 134 25.22 36.28 -26.66
N PRO A 135 24.67 36.69 -25.51
CA PRO A 135 23.87 35.79 -24.68
C PRO A 135 22.61 35.42 -25.47
N ALA A 136 22.46 34.12 -25.77
CA ALA A 136 21.20 33.59 -26.27
C ALA A 136 20.15 33.74 -25.16
N GLN A 137 19.07 34.43 -25.49
CA GLN A 137 17.84 34.43 -24.73
C GLN A 137 17.37 32.99 -24.56
N SER A 138 17.21 32.56 -23.31
CA SER A 138 16.29 31.50 -22.93
C SER A 138 15.78 31.80 -21.52
N GLU A 139 15.13 32.95 -21.39
CA GLU A 139 14.00 33.10 -20.47
C GLU A 139 12.88 32.22 -21.04
N GLU A 140 12.68 31.03 -20.47
CA GLU A 140 11.41 30.27 -20.46
C GLU A 140 11.72 28.82 -20.05
N PHE A 141 11.87 28.54 -18.74
CA PHE A 141 11.51 27.20 -18.25
C PHE A 141 11.20 27.06 -16.76
N PHE A 142 11.29 28.09 -15.93
CA PHE A 142 10.88 27.95 -14.54
C PHE A 142 9.93 29.07 -14.15
N GLN A 143 8.64 28.84 -14.38
CA GLN A 143 7.61 29.52 -13.61
C GLN A 143 7.62 28.93 -12.19
N PRO A 144 7.81 29.74 -11.14
CA PRO A 144 7.47 29.33 -9.79
C PRO A 144 5.96 29.11 -9.74
N LEU A 145 5.52 27.86 -9.56
CA LEU A 145 4.13 27.60 -9.24
C LEU A 145 3.85 28.28 -7.91
N GLY A 146 3.10 29.38 -7.95
CA GLY A 146 2.61 30.05 -6.76
C GLY A 146 1.79 29.05 -5.94
N CYS A 147 2.21 28.84 -4.68
CA CYS A 147 1.47 28.06 -3.71
C CYS A 147 0.11 28.71 -3.46
N ASN A 148 -0.91 28.32 -4.22
CA ASN A 148 -2.30 28.64 -3.90
C ASN A 148 -2.72 27.76 -2.73
N SER A 149 -2.46 28.23 -1.52
CA SER A 149 -3.02 27.66 -0.30
C SER A 149 -4.51 28.03 -0.27
N THR A 150 -5.37 27.18 -0.83
CA THR A 150 -6.83 27.30 -0.70
C THR A 150 -7.43 25.93 -0.52
N LEU A 151 -7.16 25.33 0.64
CA LEU A 151 -8.00 24.27 1.19
C LEU A 151 -9.34 24.89 1.61
N HIS A 152 -10.27 25.03 0.67
CA HIS A 152 -11.68 25.16 1.00
C HIS A 152 -12.21 23.79 1.40
N VAL A 153 -12.07 23.48 2.69
CA VAL A 153 -12.87 22.48 3.39
C VAL A 153 -14.27 23.06 3.52
N GLY A 154 -15.27 22.46 2.85
CA GLY A 154 -16.66 22.79 3.16
C GLY A 154 -17.71 22.40 2.11
N TYR A 155 -18.54 21.44 2.50
CA TYR A 155 -19.94 21.25 2.12
C TYR A 155 -20.30 20.80 0.69
N ASN A 156 -20.75 19.54 0.61
CA ASN A 156 -21.58 19.00 -0.47
C ASN A 156 -22.93 19.75 -0.52
N HIS A 157 -23.27 20.33 -1.66
CA HIS A 157 -24.62 20.76 -1.97
C HIS A 157 -25.40 19.59 -2.60
N VAL A 158 -26.45 19.15 -1.91
CA VAL A 158 -27.47 18.23 -2.42
C VAL A 158 -28.48 19.04 -3.24
N GLY A 159 -28.75 18.61 -4.47
CA GLY A 159 -29.89 19.05 -5.29
C GLY A 159 -30.07 18.15 -6.53
N PRO A 160 -31.30 17.85 -6.98
CA PRO A 160 -31.64 16.52 -7.49
C PRO A 160 -31.85 16.41 -9.02
N GLU A 161 -31.92 15.15 -9.46
CA GLU A 161 -32.45 14.61 -10.73
C GLU A 161 -31.67 14.83 -12.04
N GLN A 162 -31.24 13.73 -12.69
CA GLN A 162 -31.97 13.17 -13.83
C GLN A 162 -31.43 11.79 -14.26
N ILE A 163 -32.35 10.89 -14.57
CA ILE A 163 -32.19 9.50 -15.00
C ILE A 163 -31.57 9.43 -16.40
N THR A 164 -30.58 8.56 -16.63
CA THR A 164 -30.41 7.88 -17.93
C THR A 164 -29.79 6.50 -17.72
N VAL A 165 -30.54 5.48 -18.14
CA VAL A 165 -30.18 4.06 -18.17
C VAL A 165 -29.48 3.74 -19.49
N ALA A 166 -28.35 3.02 -19.46
CA ALA A 166 -27.99 2.04 -20.50
C ALA A 166 -26.84 1.09 -20.07
N ALA A 167 -27.24 -0.17 -19.83
CA ALA A 167 -26.61 -1.47 -20.08
C ALA A 167 -25.22 -1.88 -19.51
N PRO A 168 -25.04 -3.18 -19.16
CA PRO A 168 -23.85 -3.69 -18.48
C PRO A 168 -22.84 -4.29 -19.46
N ALA A 169 -21.54 -4.07 -19.20
CA ALA A 169 -20.47 -4.86 -19.81
C ALA A 169 -19.68 -5.54 -18.68
N GLN A 170 -19.86 -6.85 -18.59
CA GLN A 170 -18.92 -7.75 -17.93
C GLN A 170 -17.56 -7.59 -18.62
N ASN A 171 -16.50 -7.26 -17.88
CA ASN A 171 -15.16 -7.66 -18.28
C ASN A 171 -14.24 -7.83 -17.07
N ILE A 172 -13.45 -8.88 -17.18
CA ILE A 172 -12.66 -9.55 -16.16
C ILE A 172 -11.20 -9.13 -16.40
N ASN A 173 -10.45 -8.94 -15.31
CA ASN A 173 -8.99 -8.74 -15.25
C ASN A 173 -8.40 -7.38 -15.66
N GLY A 174 -7.70 -6.77 -14.69
CA GLY A 174 -6.51 -5.95 -14.93
C GLY A 174 -6.73 -4.44 -14.95
N PHE A 175 -6.90 -3.81 -13.79
CA PHE A 175 -6.76 -2.36 -13.68
C PHE A 175 -5.29 -1.98 -13.52
N ILE A 176 -4.68 -1.47 -14.59
CA ILE A 176 -3.53 -0.58 -14.50
C ILE A 176 -4.10 0.84 -14.35
N PRO A 177 -3.82 1.58 -13.26
CA PRO A 177 -4.38 2.91 -13.08
C PRO A 177 -3.73 3.92 -14.04
N GLY A 178 -4.52 4.86 -14.55
CA GLY A 178 -4.17 5.82 -15.61
C GLY A 178 -3.11 6.90 -15.29
N TRP A 179 -2.26 6.70 -14.28
CA TRP A 179 -1.03 7.49 -14.09
C TRP A 179 0.18 6.86 -14.78
N MET A 180 0.01 5.68 -15.38
CA MET A 180 1.04 4.94 -16.10
C MET A 180 0.82 4.99 -17.62
N VAL A 181 0.65 6.21 -18.16
CA VAL A 181 0.79 6.53 -19.59
C VAL A 181 1.55 7.84 -19.72
#